data_AF-A0A3N6GFS1-F1
#
_entry.id   AF-A0A3N6GFS1-F1
#
_cell.length_a   1.000
_cell.length_b   1.000
_cell.length_c   1.000
_cell.angle_alpha   90.00
_cell.angle_beta   90.00
_cell.angle_gamma   90.00
#
_symmetry.space_group_name_H-M   'P 1'
#
loop_
_entity.id
_entity.type
_entity.pdbx_description
1 polymer ?
#
loop_
_entity_poly.entity_id
_entity_poly.type
_entity_poly.pdbx_seq_one_letter_code
_entity_poly.pdbx_strand_id
1 'polypeptide(L)'
;MNCMQVGRVLQSYLDGETDEVTARRVAAHLEDCRRCGLEASVYRELHDALARRAEPDGGAVERLRAFGASLMSDPPAGDDDAEHGTTPPAGA
;
A
#
# COMPACT_ATOMS: atom_id res chain seq x y z
N MET A 1 18.23 -1.07 -20.70
CA MET A 1 17.48 -2.32 -20.39
C MET A 1 16.82 -2.81 -21.66
N ASN A 2 16.50 -4.10 -21.75
CA ASN A 2 15.68 -4.65 -22.84
C ASN A 2 14.19 -4.72 -22.43
N CYS A 3 13.33 -4.94 -23.43
CA CYS A 3 11.88 -5.04 -23.24
C CYS A 3 11.43 -6.06 -22.19
N MET A 4 12.08 -7.23 -22.14
CA MET A 4 11.74 -8.28 -21.17
C MET A 4 12.10 -7.87 -19.74
N GLN A 5 13.24 -7.20 -19.56
CA GLN A 5 13.65 -6.68 -18.27
C GLN A 5 12.70 -5.60 -17.78
N VAL A 6 12.26 -4.69 -18.67
CA VAL A 6 11.28 -3.65 -18.32
C VAL A 6 9.94 -4.26 -17.95
N GLY A 7 9.41 -5.20 -18.73
CA GLY A 7 8.12 -5.84 -18.41
C GLY A 7 8.09 -6.51 -17.03
N ARG A 8 9.23 -7.04 -16.55
CA ARG A 8 9.32 -7.63 -15.20
C ARG A 8 9.24 -6.62 -14.06
N VAL A 9 9.68 -5.39 -14.28
CA VAL A 9 9.77 -4.36 -13.22
C VAL A 9 8.79 -3.21 -13.44
N LEU A 10 8.00 -3.27 -14.52
CA LEU A 10 7.16 -2.14 -14.94
C LEU A 10 6.13 -1.75 -13.89
N GLN A 11 5.45 -2.71 -13.26
CA GLN A 11 4.46 -2.43 -12.22
C GLN A 11 5.12 -1.80 -10.99
N SER A 12 6.16 -2.44 -10.42
CA SER A 12 6.92 -1.85 -9.31
C SER A 12 7.47 -0.45 -9.62
N TYR A 13 7.87 -0.19 -10.87
CA TYR A 13 8.28 1.15 -11.30
C TYR A 13 7.12 2.15 -11.27
N LEU A 14 5.95 1.76 -11.80
CA LEU A 14 4.75 2.59 -11.80
C LEU A 14 4.21 2.85 -10.39
N ASP A 15 4.39 1.89 -9.48
CA ASP A 15 3.98 1.98 -8.07
C ASP A 15 5.00 2.74 -7.21
N GLY A 16 6.16 3.13 -7.78
CA GLY A 16 7.21 3.85 -7.06
C GLY A 16 8.10 2.99 -6.15
N GLU A 17 8.06 1.67 -6.33
CA GLU A 17 8.74 0.66 -5.50
C GLU A 17 10.10 0.22 -6.05
N THR A 18 10.60 0.85 -7.11
CA THR A 18 11.95 0.56 -7.67
C THR A 18 13.01 1.50 -7.11
N ASP A 19 14.23 0.98 -6.95
CA ASP A 19 15.40 1.81 -6.65
C ASP A 19 15.68 2.85 -7.75
N GLU A 20 16.38 3.93 -7.41
CA GLU A 20 16.64 5.06 -8.31
C GLU A 20 17.41 4.66 -9.59
N VAL A 21 18.29 3.67 -9.52
CA VAL A 21 19.05 3.20 -10.68
C VAL A 21 18.12 2.46 -11.64
N THR A 22 17.28 1.57 -11.11
CA THR A 22 16.26 0.85 -11.89
C THR A 22 15.25 1.83 -12.48
N ALA A 23 14.74 2.78 -11.69
CA ALA A 23 13.78 3.78 -12.14
C ALA A 23 14.30 4.59 -13.33
N ARG A 24 15.54 5.09 -13.27
CA ARG A 24 16.14 5.84 -14.39
C ARG A 24 16.30 4.99 -15.65
N ARG A 25 16.70 3.72 -15.52
CA ARG A 25 16.88 2.81 -16.67
C ARG A 25 15.55 2.42 -17.32
N VAL A 26 14.50 2.27 -16.51
CA VAL A 26 13.14 2.03 -17.02
C VAL A 26 12.64 3.28 -17.73
N ALA A 27 12.74 4.46 -17.12
CA ALA A 27 12.32 5.73 -17.71
C ALA A 27 12.93 5.96 -19.10
N ALA A 28 14.26 5.82 -19.22
CA ALA A 28 14.95 5.93 -20.50
C ALA A 28 14.42 4.93 -21.55
N HIS A 29 14.15 3.68 -21.16
CA HIS A 29 13.60 2.70 -22.10
C HIS A 29 12.17 2.99 -22.53
N LEU A 30 11.33 3.56 -21.65
CA LEU A 30 9.96 3.95 -22.00
C LEU A 30 9.92 5.10 -23.00
N GLU A 31 10.90 6.01 -22.94
CA GLU A 31 11.08 7.08 -23.92
C GLU A 31 11.53 6.54 -25.29
N ASP A 32 12.47 5.58 -25.29
CA ASP A 32 13.06 5.04 -26.53
C ASP A 32 12.20 3.96 -27.20
N CYS A 33 11.40 3.21 -26.43
CA CYS A 33 10.64 2.06 -26.93
C CYS A 33 9.13 2.33 -26.91
N ARG A 34 8.58 2.67 -28.09
CA ARG A 34 7.14 2.91 -28.28
C ARG A 34 6.24 1.82 -27.69
N ARG A 35 6.58 0.54 -27.86
CA ARG A 35 5.77 -0.58 -27.35
C ARG A 35 5.66 -0.54 -25.82
N CYS A 36 6.81 -0.40 -25.15
CA CYS A 36 6.85 -0.34 -23.68
C CYS A 36 6.24 0.95 -23.16
N GLY A 37 6.44 2.08 -23.84
CA GLY A 37 5.82 3.36 -23.49
C GLY A 37 4.28 3.32 -23.55
N LEU A 38 3.70 2.69 -24.58
CA LEU A 38 2.25 2.47 -24.68
C LEU A 38 1.73 1.54 -23.59
N GLU A 39 2.47 0.48 -23.27
CA GLU A 39 2.10 -0.43 -22.18
C GLU A 39 2.06 0.32 -20.84
N ALA A 40 3.08 1.15 -20.57
CA ALA A 40 3.12 1.98 -19.37
C ALA A 40 1.97 3.01 -19.31
N SER A 41 1.58 3.62 -20.43
CA SER A 41 0.48 4.58 -20.44
C SER A 41 -0.86 3.93 -20.12
N VAL A 42 -1.13 2.73 -20.66
CA VAL A 42 -2.35 1.96 -20.36
C VAL A 42 -2.43 1.62 -18.87
N TYR A 43 -1.32 1.19 -18.26
CA TYR A 43 -1.31 0.90 -16.83
C TYR A 43 -1.54 2.16 -15.98
N ARG A 44 -0.98 3.31 -16.35
CA ARG A 44 -1.26 4.60 -15.66
C ARG A 44 -2.73 4.98 -15.75
N GLU A 45 -3.33 4.87 -16.94
CA GLU A 45 -4.76 5.16 -17.13
C GLU A 45 -5.65 4.26 -16.27
N LEU A 46 -5.30 2.98 -16.17
CA LEU A 46 -5.99 2.02 -15.30
C LEU A 46 -5.84 2.40 -13.82
N HIS A 47 -4.62 2.70 -13.37
CA HIS A 47 -4.34 3.13 -12.01
C HIS A 47 -5.16 4.37 -11.65
N ASP A 48 -5.15 5.39 -12.51
CA ASP A 48 -5.90 6.62 -12.31
C ASP A 48 -7.42 6.38 -12.29
N ALA A 49 -7.92 5.46 -13.11
CA ALA A 49 -9.33 5.08 -13.13
C ALA A 49 -9.77 4.38 -11.84
N LEU A 50 -8.91 3.54 -11.26
CA LEU A 50 -9.14 2.89 -9.97
C LEU A 50 -9.07 3.89 -8.82
N ALA A 51 -8.06 4.76 -8.81
CA ALA A 51 -7.89 5.80 -7.80
C ALA A 51 -9.11 6.74 -7.73
N ARG A 52 -9.66 7.14 -8.89
CA ARG A 52 -10.87 7.98 -8.97
C ARG A 52 -12.12 7.36 -8.34
N ARG A 53 -12.17 6.03 -8.20
CA ARG A 53 -13.36 5.32 -7.66
C ARG A 53 -13.29 5.08 -6.15
N ALA A 54 -12.13 5.27 -5.53
CA ALA A 54 -11.91 4.92 -4.14
C ALA A 54 -11.79 6.19 -3.29
N GLU A 55 -12.92 6.81 -2.92
CA GLU A 55 -12.90 7.54 -1.66
C GLU A 55 -12.94 6.51 -0.52
N PRO A 56 -11.90 6.42 0.31
CA PRO A 56 -11.91 5.51 1.44
C PRO A 56 -13.03 5.92 2.41
N ASP A 57 -13.68 4.94 3.03
CA ASP A 57 -14.70 5.19 4.05
C ASP A 57 -14.12 6.12 5.14
N GLY A 58 -14.72 7.30 5.30
CA GLY A 58 -14.22 8.32 6.23
C GLY A 58 -14.15 7.81 7.67
N GLY A 59 -15.09 6.94 8.07
CA GLY A 59 -15.07 6.30 9.39
C GLY A 59 -13.89 5.35 9.58
N ALA A 60 -13.57 4.54 8.57
CA ALA A 60 -12.39 3.66 8.58
C ALA A 60 -11.08 4.44 8.66
N VAL A 61 -10.97 5.54 7.91
CA VAL A 61 -9.80 6.42 7.97
C VAL A 61 -9.64 7.02 9.36
N GLU A 62 -10.74 7.46 9.99
CA GLU A 62 -10.68 8.06 11.32
C GLU A 62 -10.28 7.04 12.40
N ARG A 63 -10.82 5.81 12.34
CA ARG A 63 -10.39 4.73 13.23
C ARG A 63 -8.91 4.39 13.07
N LEU A 64 -8.41 4.37 11.84
CA LEU A 64 -7.00 4.10 11.56
C LEU A 64 -6.10 5.20 12.14
N ARG A 65 -6.48 6.47 12.02
CA ARG A 65 -5.75 7.60 12.61
C ARG A 65 -5.71 7.53 14.13
N ALA A 66 -6.86 7.24 14.76
CA ALA A 66 -6.94 7.09 16.21
C ALA A 66 -6.03 5.96 16.72
N PHE A 67 -5.99 4.83 16.01
CA PHE A 67 -5.09 3.71 16.32
C PHE A 67 -3.61 4.10 16.16
N GLY A 68 -3.24 4.81 15.09
CA GLY A 68 -1.87 5.32 14.92
C GLY A 68 -1.45 6.23 16.07
N ALA A 69 -2.35 7.09 16.54
CA ALA A 69 -2.10 7.96 17.69
C ALA A 69 -1.91 7.17 19.00
N SER A 70 -2.68 6.09 19.22
CA SER A 70 -2.53 5.26 20.42
C SER A 70 -1.18 4.54 20.44
N LEU A 71 -0.71 4.02 19.29
CA LEU A 71 0.60 3.36 19.19
C LEU A 71 1.78 4.27 19.55
N MET A 72 1.66 5.58 19.30
CA MET A 72 2.69 6.56 19.66
C MET A 72 2.58 7.01 21.13
N SER A 73 1.41 6.82 21.75
CA SER A 73 1.10 7.31 23.08
C SER A 73 1.29 6.26 24.18
N ASP A 74 1.31 4.97 23.82
CA ASP A 74 1.39 3.86 24.77
C ASP A 74 2.80 3.23 24.74
N PRO A 75 3.66 3.45 25.75
CA PRO A 75 4.80 2.54 25.97
C PRO A 75 4.23 1.18 26.41
N PRO A 76 4.81 0.05 25.96
CA PRO A 76 4.25 -1.27 26.25
C PRO A 76 4.11 -1.47 27.76
N ALA A 77 2.87 -1.54 28.23
CA ALA A 77 2.56 -1.97 29.58
C ALA A 77 3.07 -3.40 29.70
N GLY A 78 4.04 -3.60 30.59
CA GLY A 78 4.53 -4.93 30.96
C GLY A 78 3.36 -5.76 31.49
N ASP A 79 3.28 -6.99 31.00
CA ASP A 79 2.27 -7.97 31.38
C ASP A 79 2.36 -8.26 32.89
N ASP A 80 1.38 -7.78 33.66
CA ASP A 80 1.04 -8.33 34.97
C ASP A 80 -0.31 -9.05 34.83
N ASP A 81 -0.23 -10.33 34.47
CA ASP A 81 -1.35 -11.27 34.48
C ASP A 81 -1.87 -11.45 35.93
N ALA A 82 -3.02 -10.84 36.23
CA ALA A 82 -3.82 -11.13 37.42
C ALA A 82 -5.24 -11.54 37.02
N GLU A 83 -5.37 -12.86 36.83
CA GLU A 83 -6.49 -13.69 37.28
C GLU A 83 -7.91 -13.43 36.71
N HIS A 84 -8.26 -14.27 35.73
CA HIS A 84 -9.61 -14.53 35.25
C HIS A 84 -10.53 -15.09 36.36
N GLY A 85 -11.57 -14.33 36.73
CA GLY A 85 -12.72 -14.81 37.50
C GLY A 85 -13.99 -14.83 36.64
N THR A 86 -14.25 -15.95 35.95
CA THR A 86 -15.49 -16.22 35.23
C THR A 86 -16.64 -16.49 36.21
N THR A 87 -17.78 -15.82 36.06
CA THR A 87 -19.08 -16.40 36.44
C THR A 87 -20.23 -15.82 35.60
N PRO A 88 -21.02 -16.65 34.89
CA PRO A 88 -22.20 -16.18 34.15
C PRO A 88 -23.46 -16.13 35.04
N PRO A 89 -24.45 -15.27 34.74
CA PRO A 89 -25.70 -15.23 35.51
C PRO A 89 -26.71 -16.29 35.04
N ALA A 90 -27.30 -17.01 35.99
CA ALA A 90 -28.49 -17.83 35.79
C ALA A 90 -29.74 -16.99 36.06
N GLY A 91 -30.66 -16.94 35.10
CA GLY A 91 -31.93 -16.21 35.19
C GLY A 91 -33.03 -16.97 35.93
N ALA A 92 -33.99 -16.21 36.44
CA ALA A 92 -35.38 -16.59 36.71
C ALA A 92 -36.25 -15.33 36.62
#